data_AF-A0A7J2RFL4-F1
#
_entry.id   AF-A0A7J2RFL4-F1
#
_cell.length_a   1.000
_cell.length_b   1.000
_cell.length_c   1.000
_cell.angle_alpha   90.00
_cell.angle_beta   90.00
_cell.angle_gamma   90.00
#
_symmetry.space_group_name_H-M   'P 1'
#
loop_
_entity.id
_entity.type
_entity.pdbx_description
1 polymer ?
#
loop_
_entity_poly.entity_id
_entity_poly.type
_entity_poly.pdbx_seq_one_letter_code
_entity_poly.pdbx_strand_id
1 'polypeptide(L)'
;MISVANNSSGRTLKLKRNLLSSRYELCIERMKFFTEIYKKYSNDPEIIKRAKAIAHTLKNMTIFIRDDELLVGNETSKNLGEKINLDLFRYDNSLDKNSTYKKLARRKLQSFSIEEGERDELLEIIPFWKGKSLIADKINQRLLKEGLLTGTGKIASLAPNIAIHQGTTEGHLCVGYEKLLKFGYKGIIEEAEFYQRQLNKEDEKFQEKYNYYEAVKIYYNAAIAFSKRYSNLAMDLAKYEKNEKRKTELEIIGEMMHKFTKKPPKTFYEAVQFIWFSQNIANIIYQRSVLALGRLDQILWTFYQKDIKSNKIISIFALELIEELNLKLTWNIT
;
A
#
# COMPACT_ATOMS: atom_id res chain seq x y z
N MET A 1 -20.98 -16.01 -28.54
CA MET A 1 -21.94 -15.23 -27.73
C MET A 1 -21.15 -14.38 -26.76
N ILE A 2 -21.15 -13.06 -26.95
CA ILE A 2 -20.60 -12.13 -25.96
C ILE A 2 -21.66 -12.04 -24.85
N SER A 3 -21.42 -12.71 -23.73
CA SER A 3 -22.21 -12.51 -22.52
C SER A 3 -21.89 -11.11 -22.01
N VAL A 4 -22.76 -10.15 -22.31
CA VAL A 4 -22.73 -8.86 -21.63
C VAL A 4 -23.16 -9.15 -20.20
N ALA A 5 -22.20 -9.15 -19.27
CA ALA A 5 -22.47 -9.27 -17.84
C ALA A 5 -23.16 -7.99 -17.34
N ASN A 6 -24.43 -7.83 -17.69
CA ASN A 6 -25.31 -6.89 -17.01
C ASN A 6 -25.71 -7.54 -15.69
N ASN A 7 -24.99 -7.23 -14.61
CA ASN A 7 -25.47 -7.24 -13.22
C ASN A 7 -24.31 -6.92 -12.27
N SER A 8 -23.90 -5.65 -12.18
CA SER A 8 -23.13 -5.24 -11.00
C SER A 8 -24.00 -5.41 -9.77
N SER A 9 -23.46 -6.07 -8.74
CA SER A 9 -24.26 -6.37 -7.56
C SER A 9 -24.73 -5.09 -6.86
N GLY A 10 -25.83 -5.18 -6.11
CA GLY A 10 -26.28 -4.06 -5.28
C GLY A 10 -25.20 -3.56 -4.31
N ARG A 11 -24.31 -4.46 -3.85
CA ARG A 11 -23.12 -4.14 -3.03
C ARG A 11 -22.11 -3.33 -3.83
N THR A 12 -21.68 -3.78 -5.01
CA THR A 12 -20.70 -3.08 -5.85
C THR A 12 -21.16 -1.64 -6.12
N LEU A 13 -22.45 -1.45 -6.41
CA LEU A 13 -23.01 -0.11 -6.64
C LEU A 13 -22.98 0.78 -5.40
N LYS A 14 -23.23 0.23 -4.20
CA LYS A 14 -23.11 0.98 -2.94
C LYS A 14 -21.66 1.38 -2.66
N LEU A 15 -20.71 0.44 -2.80
CA LEU A 15 -19.28 0.71 -2.64
C LEU A 15 -18.81 1.79 -3.61
N LYS A 16 -19.22 1.71 -4.89
CA LYS A 16 -18.93 2.73 -5.90
C LYS A 16 -19.50 4.10 -5.52
N ARG A 17 -20.76 4.17 -5.06
CA ARG A 17 -21.37 5.44 -4.61
C ARG A 17 -20.63 6.01 -3.41
N ASN A 18 -20.30 5.19 -2.41
CA ASN A 18 -19.54 5.61 -1.24
C ASN A 18 -18.20 6.22 -1.66
N LEU A 19 -17.47 5.55 -2.57
CA LEU A 19 -16.21 6.04 -3.12
C LEU A 19 -16.36 7.37 -3.87
N LEU A 20 -17.35 7.49 -4.77
CA LEU A 20 -17.62 8.71 -5.55
C LEU A 20 -18.09 9.89 -4.69
N SER A 21 -18.78 9.62 -3.58
CA SER A 21 -19.24 10.64 -2.64
C SER A 21 -18.18 11.06 -1.62
N SER A 22 -17.05 10.35 -1.56
CA SER A 22 -16.00 10.63 -0.59
C SER A 22 -15.20 11.85 -0.98
N ARG A 23 -14.82 12.64 0.03
CA ARG A 23 -13.92 13.79 -0.15
C ARG A 23 -12.48 13.30 -0.30
N TYR A 24 -11.71 13.94 -1.17
CA TYR A 24 -10.27 13.74 -1.21
C TYR A 24 -9.60 14.39 0.01
N GLU A 25 -8.79 13.61 0.71
CA GLU A 25 -8.16 14.02 1.96
C GLU A 25 -6.66 13.75 1.93
N LEU A 26 -5.88 14.54 2.67
CA LEU A 26 -4.47 14.26 2.94
C LEU A 26 -4.38 13.49 4.25
N CYS A 27 -3.59 12.43 4.26
CA CYS A 27 -3.32 11.62 5.44
C CYS A 27 -1.84 11.73 5.83
N ILE A 28 -1.61 12.07 7.09
CA ILE A 28 -0.26 12.32 7.62
C ILE A 28 0.35 11.12 8.35
N GLU A 29 -0.45 10.08 8.67
CA GLU A 29 -0.03 8.96 9.52
C GLU A 29 1.27 8.30 9.05
N ARG A 30 1.41 8.00 7.75
CA ARG A 30 2.65 7.44 7.20
C ARG A 30 3.85 8.33 7.53
N MET A 31 3.71 9.64 7.32
CA MET A 31 4.82 10.57 7.51
C MET A 31 5.12 10.83 8.98
N LYS A 32 4.11 10.85 9.84
CA LYS A 32 4.25 10.83 11.31
C LYS A 32 5.09 9.65 11.77
N PHE A 33 4.66 8.43 11.44
CA PHE A 33 5.34 7.20 11.86
C PHE A 33 6.73 7.04 11.27
N PHE A 34 6.93 7.46 10.02
CA PHE A 34 8.27 7.52 9.44
C PHE A 34 9.19 8.46 10.21
N THR A 35 8.71 9.65 10.57
CA THR A 35 9.49 10.65 11.31
C THR A 35 9.94 10.12 12.66
N GLU A 36 9.05 9.44 13.39
CA GLU A 36 9.36 8.81 14.69
C GLU A 36 10.50 7.80 14.55
N ILE A 37 10.45 6.92 13.55
CA ILE A 37 11.47 5.90 13.32
C ILE A 37 12.79 6.52 12.86
N TYR A 38 12.76 7.47 11.94
CA TYR A 38 13.98 8.13 11.45
C TYR A 38 14.68 8.97 12.52
N LYS A 39 13.93 9.52 13.49
CA LYS A 39 14.50 10.17 14.68
C LYS A 39 15.10 9.12 15.63
N LYS A 40 14.36 8.05 15.94
CA LYS A 40 14.78 7.04 16.93
C LYS A 40 15.98 6.21 16.49
N TYR A 41 16.08 5.90 15.20
CA TYR A 41 17.10 5.01 14.64
C TYR A 41 17.98 5.74 13.63
N SER A 42 18.45 6.96 13.94
CA SER A 42 19.20 7.81 13.01
C SER A 42 20.43 7.14 12.40
N ASN A 43 21.08 6.25 13.15
CA ASN A 43 22.35 5.60 12.81
C ASN A 43 22.16 4.27 12.07
N ASP A 44 20.93 3.76 11.96
CA ASP A 44 20.67 2.54 11.22
C ASP A 44 20.92 2.73 9.71
N PRO A 45 21.34 1.66 8.99
CA PRO A 45 21.37 1.67 7.54
C PRO A 45 20.02 2.06 6.94
N GLU A 46 20.02 2.81 5.83
CA GLU A 46 18.79 3.36 5.24
C GLU A 46 17.73 2.28 4.93
N ILE A 47 18.16 1.11 4.44
CA ILE A 47 17.27 -0.03 4.16
C ILE A 47 16.56 -0.54 5.42
N ILE A 48 17.26 -0.55 6.57
CA ILE A 48 16.72 -0.97 7.86
C ILE A 48 15.79 0.11 8.42
N LYS A 49 16.16 1.39 8.34
CA LYS A 49 15.28 2.51 8.75
C LYS A 49 13.96 2.48 7.99
N ARG A 50 13.99 2.28 6.66
CA ARG A 50 12.78 2.16 5.83
C ARG A 50 11.93 0.96 6.23
N ALA A 51 12.54 -0.21 6.41
CA ALA A 51 11.82 -1.40 6.84
C ALA A 51 11.15 -1.20 8.21
N LYS A 52 11.86 -0.63 9.18
CA LYS A 52 11.33 -0.28 10.50
C LYS A 52 10.21 0.77 10.41
N ALA A 53 10.33 1.76 9.52
CA ALA A 53 9.35 2.83 9.34
C ALA A 53 8.03 2.31 8.78
N ILE A 54 8.09 1.42 7.80
CA ILE A 54 6.91 0.73 7.28
C ILE A 54 6.34 -0.23 8.31
N ALA A 55 7.16 -0.99 9.02
CA ALA A 55 6.70 -1.87 10.09
C ALA A 55 5.95 -1.09 11.18
N HIS A 56 6.46 0.07 11.56
CA HIS A 56 5.81 0.98 12.51
C HIS A 56 4.53 1.58 11.93
N THR A 57 4.52 1.95 10.66
CA THR A 57 3.30 2.42 9.98
C THR A 57 2.21 1.36 9.99
N LEU A 58 2.48 0.14 9.50
CA LEU A 58 1.51 -0.96 9.45
C LEU A 58 1.04 -1.40 10.84
N LYS A 59 1.89 -1.25 11.87
CA LYS A 59 1.53 -1.55 13.25
C LYS A 59 0.54 -0.54 13.84
N ASN A 60 0.67 0.74 13.51
CA ASN A 60 -0.02 1.81 14.24
C ASN A 60 -1.06 2.58 13.43
N MET A 61 -0.97 2.59 12.10
CA MET A 61 -1.91 3.33 11.24
C MET A 61 -3.35 2.92 11.50
N THR A 62 -4.26 3.87 11.38
CA THR A 62 -5.69 3.61 11.54
C THR A 62 -6.13 2.59 10.50
N ILE A 63 -6.87 1.56 10.94
CA ILE A 63 -7.47 0.57 10.06
C ILE A 63 -8.98 0.57 10.22
N PHE A 64 -9.69 0.28 9.13
CA PHE A 64 -11.13 0.17 9.13
C PHE A 64 -11.59 -0.82 8.06
N ILE A 65 -12.82 -1.30 8.20
CA ILE A 65 -13.55 -2.10 7.21
C ILE A 65 -14.82 -1.33 6.93
N ARG A 66 -15.06 -0.95 5.66
CA ARG A 66 -16.27 -0.19 5.32
C ARG A 66 -17.47 -1.14 5.27
N ASP A 67 -18.65 -0.54 5.33
CA ASP A 67 -19.91 -1.25 5.11
C ASP A 67 -19.88 -1.96 3.75
N ASP A 68 -20.42 -3.18 3.73
CA ASP A 68 -20.51 -4.03 2.55
C ASP A 68 -19.18 -4.50 1.92
N GLU A 69 -17.99 -4.14 2.43
CA GLU A 69 -16.69 -4.63 1.91
C GLU A 69 -16.50 -6.13 2.13
N LEU A 70 -16.10 -6.83 1.07
CA LEU A 70 -15.57 -8.20 1.12
C LEU A 70 -14.03 -8.19 1.16
N LEU A 71 -13.40 -7.26 0.45
CA LEU A 71 -11.96 -7.14 0.38
C LEU A 71 -11.47 -6.07 1.35
N VAL A 72 -10.63 -6.43 2.32
CA VAL A 72 -10.21 -5.51 3.40
C VAL A 72 -8.78 -5.03 3.25
N GLY A 73 -8.49 -3.84 3.75
CA GLY A 73 -7.21 -3.15 3.57
C GLY A 73 -7.42 -1.68 3.21
N ASN A 74 -6.79 -0.77 3.95
CA ASN A 74 -6.80 0.67 3.69
C ASN A 74 -5.36 1.21 3.71
N GLU A 75 -5.08 2.15 2.81
CA GLU A 75 -3.75 2.77 2.68
C GLU A 75 -3.56 3.97 3.62
N THR A 76 -4.66 4.57 4.07
CA THR A 76 -4.71 5.80 4.87
C THR A 76 -5.83 5.71 5.90
N SER A 77 -5.81 6.57 6.91
CA SER A 77 -6.94 6.74 7.85
C SER A 77 -8.23 7.25 7.19
N LYS A 78 -8.15 7.75 5.94
CA LYS A 78 -9.25 8.35 5.20
C LYS A 78 -9.84 7.38 4.18
N ASN A 79 -11.11 7.59 3.82
CA ASN A 79 -11.78 6.77 2.81
C ASN A 79 -11.15 6.97 1.42
N LEU A 80 -10.96 8.24 1.04
CA LEU A 80 -10.30 8.65 -0.20
C LEU A 80 -9.12 9.57 0.15
N GLY A 81 -8.05 8.97 0.67
CA GLY A 81 -6.86 9.67 1.14
C GLY A 81 -5.67 9.58 0.20
N GLU A 82 -4.87 10.66 0.16
CA GLU A 82 -3.52 10.66 -0.39
C GLU A 82 -2.49 10.76 0.75
N LYS A 83 -1.41 9.99 0.62
CA LYS A 83 -0.35 9.92 1.62
C LYS A 83 0.66 11.03 1.36
N ILE A 84 1.14 11.66 2.42
CA ILE A 84 2.30 12.54 2.32
C ILE A 84 3.60 11.71 2.38
N ASN A 85 4.50 11.91 1.42
CA ASN A 85 5.74 11.14 1.22
C ASN A 85 6.99 12.05 1.17
N LEU A 86 7.26 12.78 2.26
CA LEU A 86 8.39 13.73 2.35
C LEU A 86 9.77 13.04 2.26
N ASP A 87 9.84 11.73 2.56
CA ASP A 87 11.05 10.93 2.43
C ASP A 87 11.44 10.63 0.97
N LEU A 88 10.45 10.62 0.08
CA LEU A 88 10.63 10.29 -1.33
C LEU A 88 10.73 11.55 -2.19
N PHE A 89 9.69 12.38 -2.17
CA PHE A 89 9.51 13.44 -3.16
C PHE A 89 10.17 14.74 -2.77
N ARG A 90 10.28 15.63 -3.77
CA ARG A 90 10.83 16.96 -3.61
C ARG A 90 10.08 17.73 -2.52
N TYR A 91 10.88 18.21 -1.57
CA TYR A 91 10.51 19.30 -0.72
C TYR A 91 10.71 20.63 -1.48
N ASP A 92 9.65 21.18 -2.08
CA ASP A 92 9.68 22.46 -2.82
C ASP A 92 9.03 23.62 -2.05
N ASN A 93 8.92 23.47 -0.72
CA ASN A 93 8.19 24.36 0.18
C ASN A 93 6.68 24.46 -0.13
N SER A 94 6.12 23.62 -1.01
CA SER A 94 4.70 23.71 -1.36
C SER A 94 3.80 23.44 -0.17
N LEU A 95 4.16 22.52 0.73
CA LEU A 95 3.35 22.18 1.90
C LEU A 95 3.64 23.04 3.15
N ASP A 96 4.65 23.92 3.11
CA ASP A 96 5.11 24.68 4.28
C ASP A 96 4.15 25.76 4.78
N LYS A 97 3.18 26.12 3.94
CA LYS A 97 2.36 27.31 4.16
C LYS A 97 0.91 26.92 4.34
N ASN A 98 0.29 27.45 5.40
CA ASN A 98 -1.15 27.33 5.63
C ASN A 98 -2.00 27.75 4.40
N SER A 99 -1.54 28.72 3.62
CA SER A 99 -2.22 29.16 2.40
C SER A 99 -2.25 28.11 1.30
N THR A 100 -1.32 27.15 1.26
CA THR A 100 -1.33 26.05 0.28
C THR A 100 -2.52 25.16 0.49
N TYR A 101 -2.81 24.75 1.73
CA TYR A 101 -3.94 23.86 2.02
C TYR A 101 -5.29 24.50 1.67
N LYS A 102 -5.42 25.83 1.87
CA LYS A 102 -6.58 26.59 1.38
C LYS A 102 -6.72 26.55 -0.14
N LYS A 103 -5.61 26.57 -0.89
CA LYS A 103 -5.59 26.43 -2.36
C LYS A 103 -5.94 25.01 -2.80
N LEU A 104 -5.41 23.98 -2.12
CA LEU A 104 -5.72 22.57 -2.39
C LEU A 104 -7.22 22.29 -2.27
N ALA A 105 -7.84 22.78 -1.20
CA ALA A 105 -9.27 22.60 -0.94
C ALA A 105 -10.18 23.31 -1.96
N ARG A 106 -9.67 24.29 -2.72
CA ARG A 106 -10.40 25.07 -3.73
C ARG A 106 -10.14 24.63 -5.17
N ARG A 107 -9.31 23.60 -5.40
CA ARG A 107 -9.04 23.12 -6.76
C ARG A 107 -10.32 22.60 -7.41
N LYS A 108 -10.53 22.93 -8.68
CA LYS A 108 -11.67 22.42 -9.46
C LYS A 108 -11.58 20.91 -9.68
N LEU A 109 -10.37 20.42 -9.95
CA LEU A 109 -10.08 18.99 -10.09
C LEU A 109 -9.29 18.53 -8.87
N GLN A 110 -9.73 17.41 -8.27
CA GLN A 110 -9.09 16.79 -7.11
C GLN A 110 -8.82 17.79 -5.98
N SER A 111 -9.89 18.30 -5.36
CA SER A 111 -9.81 19.18 -4.20
C SER A 111 -9.41 18.39 -2.96
N PHE A 112 -8.20 18.61 -2.45
CA PHE A 112 -7.72 17.93 -1.25
C PHE A 112 -8.01 18.75 0.00
N SER A 113 -8.48 18.06 1.04
CA SER A 113 -8.66 18.63 2.37
C SER A 113 -7.76 17.96 3.39
N ILE A 114 -7.56 18.64 4.51
CA ILE A 114 -6.77 18.14 5.63
C ILE A 114 -7.42 18.71 6.90
N GLU A 115 -7.49 17.90 7.95
CA GLU A 115 -7.96 18.38 9.24
C GLU A 115 -6.96 19.38 9.83
N GLU A 116 -7.45 20.33 10.62
CA GLU A 116 -6.61 21.40 11.18
C GLU A 116 -5.49 20.84 12.07
N GLY A 117 -5.80 19.90 12.97
CA GLY A 117 -4.78 19.25 13.80
C GLY A 117 -3.75 18.47 13.00
N GLU A 118 -4.16 17.73 11.95
CA GLU A 118 -3.24 17.01 11.07
C GLU A 118 -2.34 17.97 10.26
N ARG A 119 -2.88 19.12 9.85
CA ARG A 119 -2.11 20.16 9.16
C ARG A 119 -1.03 20.74 10.06
N ASP A 120 -1.38 21.08 11.29
CA ASP A 120 -0.44 21.68 12.24
C ASP A 120 0.66 20.68 12.61
N GLU A 121 0.31 19.41 12.85
CA GLU A 121 1.29 18.33 13.06
C GLU A 121 2.20 18.13 11.82
N LEU A 122 1.66 18.19 10.60
CA LEU A 122 2.46 18.10 9.39
C LEU A 122 3.47 19.26 9.26
N LEU A 123 3.07 20.48 9.63
CA LEU A 123 3.97 21.65 9.62
C LEU A 123 5.13 21.50 10.63
N GLU A 124 4.94 20.78 11.74
CA GLU A 124 6.00 20.44 12.69
C GLU A 124 6.92 19.31 12.19
N ILE A 125 6.38 18.36 11.42
CA ILE A 125 7.15 17.25 10.83
C ILE A 125 8.05 17.75 9.70
N ILE A 126 7.55 18.67 8.89
CA ILE A 126 8.18 19.16 7.67
C ILE A 126 9.67 19.58 7.86
N PRO A 127 10.04 20.40 8.87
CA PRO A 127 11.42 20.81 9.09
C PRO A 127 12.41 19.64 9.25
N PHE A 128 11.96 18.52 9.83
CA PHE A 128 12.81 17.34 9.97
C PHE A 128 13.19 16.74 8.62
N TRP A 129 12.34 16.80 7.60
CA TRP A 129 12.59 16.19 6.30
C TRP A 129 13.32 17.09 5.29
N LYS A 130 13.51 18.38 5.61
CA LYS A 130 14.34 19.28 4.80
C LYS A 130 15.74 18.69 4.60
N GLY A 131 16.17 18.61 3.33
CA GLY A 131 17.50 18.09 2.98
C GLY A 131 17.62 16.57 3.03
N LYS A 132 16.51 15.81 3.20
CA LYS A 132 16.54 14.34 3.38
C LYS A 132 15.78 13.56 2.31
N SER A 133 15.10 14.23 1.38
CA SER A 133 14.28 13.56 0.36
C SER A 133 15.15 12.81 -0.65
N LEU A 134 14.67 11.64 -1.10
CA LEU A 134 15.37 10.85 -2.11
C LEU A 134 15.52 11.61 -3.43
N ILE A 135 14.41 12.15 -3.96
CA ILE A 135 14.42 12.80 -5.28
C ILE A 135 15.20 14.10 -5.25
N ALA A 136 14.86 15.06 -4.37
CA ALA A 136 15.43 16.39 -4.47
C ALA A 136 16.83 16.51 -3.86
N ASP A 137 17.07 15.84 -2.73
CA ASP A 137 18.30 16.07 -1.95
C ASP A 137 19.41 15.06 -2.29
N LYS A 138 19.06 13.90 -2.88
CA LYS A 138 20.06 12.90 -3.32
C LYS A 138 20.16 12.84 -4.84
N ILE A 139 19.07 12.45 -5.51
CA ILE A 139 19.09 12.15 -6.94
C ILE A 139 19.34 13.40 -7.78
N ASN A 140 18.53 14.46 -7.60
CA ASN A 140 18.69 15.70 -8.39
C ASN A 140 20.04 16.36 -8.15
N GLN A 141 20.55 16.33 -6.91
CA GLN A 141 21.87 16.86 -6.58
C GLN A 141 22.99 16.09 -7.30
N ARG A 142 22.87 14.76 -7.37
CA ARG A 142 23.82 13.93 -8.14
C ARG A 142 23.77 14.27 -9.62
N LEU A 143 22.58 14.31 -10.22
CA LEU A 143 22.43 14.63 -11.64
C LEU A 143 22.97 16.02 -11.99
N LEU A 144 22.75 17.01 -11.12
CA LEU A 144 23.29 18.36 -11.30
C LEU A 144 24.82 18.33 -11.29
N LYS A 145 25.44 17.61 -10.35
CA LYS A 145 26.91 17.44 -10.31
C LYS A 145 27.45 16.70 -11.53
N GLU A 146 26.69 15.78 -12.09
CA GLU A 146 27.04 15.05 -13.32
C GLU A 146 26.73 15.85 -14.60
N GLY A 147 26.22 17.09 -14.50
CA GLY A 147 25.91 17.95 -15.65
C GLY A 147 24.65 17.53 -16.43
N LEU A 148 23.85 16.62 -15.88
CA LEU A 148 22.62 16.11 -16.48
C LEU A 148 21.40 17.01 -16.23
N LEU A 149 21.49 17.93 -15.26
CA LEU A 149 20.49 18.98 -15.02
C LEU A 149 21.10 20.36 -15.26
N THR A 150 20.32 21.24 -15.87
CA THR A 150 20.72 22.63 -16.18
C THR A 150 20.54 23.59 -15.01
N GLY A 151 19.95 23.15 -13.90
CA GLY A 151 19.76 24.00 -12.73
C GLY A 151 18.94 23.34 -11.61
N THR A 152 18.51 24.16 -10.66
CA THR A 152 17.66 23.76 -9.55
C THR A 152 16.22 24.21 -9.82
N GLY A 153 15.24 23.31 -9.72
CA GLY A 153 13.87 23.63 -10.13
C GLY A 153 13.00 22.40 -10.37
N LYS A 154 11.88 22.59 -11.09
CA LYS A 154 11.03 21.48 -11.53
C LYS A 154 11.78 20.69 -12.60
N ILE A 155 12.20 19.47 -12.28
CA ILE A 155 12.96 18.63 -13.22
C ILE A 155 12.24 18.40 -14.54
N ALA A 156 10.90 18.29 -14.53
CA ALA A 156 10.10 18.17 -15.74
C ALA A 156 10.27 19.35 -16.72
N SER A 157 10.67 20.52 -16.23
CA SER A 157 10.98 21.69 -17.06
C SER A 157 12.47 21.77 -17.43
N LEU A 158 13.36 21.21 -16.61
CA LEU A 158 14.81 21.29 -16.78
C LEU A 158 15.39 20.17 -17.65
N ALA A 159 14.84 18.96 -17.51
CA ALA A 159 15.23 17.76 -18.23
C ALA A 159 14.03 16.80 -18.31
N PRO A 160 13.07 17.05 -19.24
CA PRO A 160 11.82 16.29 -19.32
C PRO A 160 12.03 14.77 -19.52
N ASN A 161 13.03 14.39 -20.31
CA ASN A 161 13.43 13.00 -20.55
C ASN A 161 13.87 12.31 -19.25
N ILE A 162 14.68 12.98 -18.43
CA ILE A 162 15.15 12.46 -17.14
C ILE A 162 14.02 12.45 -16.10
N ALA A 163 13.16 13.47 -16.11
CA ALA A 163 12.04 13.60 -15.19
C ALA A 163 11.10 12.39 -15.24
N ILE A 164 10.88 11.80 -16.43
CA ILE A 164 10.05 10.60 -16.60
C ILE A 164 10.65 9.39 -15.87
N HIS A 165 11.98 9.26 -15.86
CA HIS A 165 12.67 8.17 -15.18
C HIS A 165 12.73 8.35 -13.65
N GLN A 166 12.44 9.54 -13.14
CA GLN A 166 12.53 9.86 -11.70
C GLN A 166 11.18 10.11 -11.03
N GLY A 167 10.17 10.51 -11.81
CA GLY A 167 8.88 11.00 -11.31
C GLY A 167 7.99 9.96 -10.63
N THR A 168 8.44 8.70 -10.51
CA THR A 168 7.61 7.60 -10.01
C THR A 168 8.17 6.88 -8.79
N THR A 169 9.36 7.26 -8.30
CA THR A 169 10.15 6.54 -7.27
C THR A 169 10.01 5.02 -7.41
N GLU A 170 10.19 4.62 -8.68
CA GLU A 170 10.56 3.31 -9.24
C GLU A 170 9.60 2.13 -9.03
N GLY A 171 8.29 2.36 -9.09
CA GLY A 171 7.37 1.29 -9.47
C GLY A 171 7.50 0.89 -10.95
N HIS A 172 6.40 0.81 -11.68
CA HIS A 172 6.24 0.12 -12.98
C HIS A 172 6.60 -1.36 -12.91
N LEU A 173 6.19 -2.01 -11.82
CA LEU A 173 6.51 -3.40 -11.54
C LEU A 173 5.24 -4.22 -11.39
N CYS A 174 5.34 -5.51 -11.74
CA CYS A 174 4.46 -6.53 -11.23
C CYS A 174 5.16 -7.21 -10.05
N VAL A 175 4.60 -7.09 -8.83
CA VAL A 175 5.29 -7.43 -7.57
C VAL A 175 5.38 -8.94 -7.27
N GLY A 176 5.28 -9.80 -8.29
CA GLY A 176 5.53 -11.24 -8.16
C GLY A 176 4.50 -12.00 -7.31
N TYR A 177 3.20 -11.75 -7.54
CA TYR A 177 2.09 -12.36 -6.78
C TYR A 177 2.12 -13.89 -6.75
N GLU A 178 2.61 -14.56 -7.79
CA GLU A 178 2.69 -16.02 -7.86
C GLU A 178 3.53 -16.60 -6.71
N LYS A 179 4.67 -15.98 -6.42
CA LYS A 179 5.54 -16.38 -5.31
C LYS A 179 4.85 -16.18 -3.96
N LEU A 180 4.18 -15.03 -3.80
CA LEU A 180 3.41 -14.72 -2.60
C LEU A 180 2.26 -15.69 -2.37
N LEU A 181 1.49 -16.02 -3.41
CA LEU A 181 0.39 -16.99 -3.34
C LEU A 181 0.87 -18.40 -3.01
N LYS A 182 2.06 -18.79 -3.48
CA LYS A 182 2.64 -20.11 -3.23
C LYS A 182 3.17 -20.26 -1.80
N PHE A 183 3.91 -19.27 -1.30
CA PHE A 183 4.65 -19.38 -0.05
C PHE A 183 3.98 -18.67 1.14
N GLY A 184 3.14 -17.66 0.87
CA GLY A 184 2.64 -16.75 1.90
C GLY A 184 3.76 -15.92 2.54
N TYR A 185 3.42 -14.99 3.42
CA TYR A 185 4.42 -14.12 4.06
C TYR A 185 5.46 -14.90 4.87
N LYS A 186 5.03 -15.95 5.58
CA LYS A 186 5.93 -16.78 6.37
C LYS A 186 6.94 -17.53 5.51
N GLY A 187 6.54 -18.10 4.38
CA GLY A 187 7.47 -18.79 3.49
C GLY A 187 8.52 -17.85 2.89
N ILE A 188 8.19 -16.57 2.66
CA ILE A 188 9.19 -15.58 2.22
C ILE A 188 10.21 -15.27 3.34
N ILE A 189 9.76 -15.20 4.60
CA ILE A 189 10.66 -15.05 5.75
C ILE A 189 11.61 -16.26 5.85
N GLU A 190 11.07 -17.47 5.74
CA GLU A 190 11.85 -18.72 5.80
C GLU A 190 12.91 -18.80 4.68
N GLU A 191 12.57 -18.38 3.45
CA GLU A 191 13.55 -18.26 2.36
C GLU A 191 14.62 -17.20 2.66
N ALA A 192 14.24 -16.03 3.16
CA ALA A 192 15.19 -14.98 3.52
C ALA A 192 16.19 -15.45 4.58
N GLU A 193 15.71 -16.14 5.62
CA GLU A 193 16.56 -16.74 6.65
C GLU A 193 17.48 -17.82 6.09
N PHE A 194 16.98 -18.67 5.18
CA PHE A 194 17.77 -19.71 4.54
C PHE A 194 18.95 -19.13 3.76
N TYR A 195 18.72 -18.14 2.90
CA TYR A 195 19.79 -17.52 2.12
C TYR A 195 20.72 -16.65 2.97
N GLN A 196 20.19 -15.96 3.98
CA GLN A 196 21.00 -15.15 4.89
C GLN A 196 22.04 -15.99 5.65
N ARG A 197 21.69 -17.20 6.09
CA ARG A 197 22.63 -18.13 6.76
C ARG A 197 23.78 -18.61 5.87
N GLN A 198 23.63 -18.53 4.55
CA GLN A 198 24.62 -18.98 3.57
C GLN A 198 25.56 -17.86 3.10
N LEU A 199 25.41 -16.64 3.62
CA LEU A 199 26.27 -15.53 3.24
C LEU A 199 27.73 -15.78 3.66
N ASN A 200 28.65 -15.59 2.71
CA ASN A 200 30.08 -15.60 3.00
C ASN A 200 30.48 -14.33 3.77
N LYS A 201 31.02 -14.49 4.97
CA LYS A 201 31.48 -13.36 5.81
C LYS A 201 32.68 -12.61 5.24
N GLU A 202 33.43 -13.23 4.33
CA GLU A 202 34.59 -12.63 3.66
C GLU A 202 34.18 -11.80 2.42
N ASP A 203 32.91 -11.83 2.02
CA ASP A 203 32.38 -11.01 0.93
C ASP A 203 32.36 -9.52 1.34
N GLU A 204 32.96 -8.65 0.54
CA GLU A 204 32.95 -7.19 0.76
C GLU A 204 31.52 -6.60 0.85
N LYS A 205 30.54 -7.27 0.22
CA LYS A 205 29.12 -6.90 0.26
C LYS A 205 28.32 -7.66 1.33
N PHE A 206 28.98 -8.40 2.23
CA PHE A 206 28.31 -9.19 3.26
C PHE A 206 27.29 -8.35 4.04
N GLN A 207 27.69 -7.18 4.54
CA GLN A 207 26.82 -6.35 5.36
C GLN A 207 25.60 -5.81 4.57
N GLU A 208 25.77 -5.46 3.30
CA GLU A 208 24.68 -5.03 2.43
C GLU A 208 23.67 -6.16 2.23
N LYS A 209 24.15 -7.36 1.87
CA LYS A 209 23.31 -8.56 1.68
C LYS A 209 22.62 -8.98 2.97
N TYR A 210 23.32 -8.92 4.09
CA TYR A 210 22.77 -9.22 5.41
C TYR A 210 21.63 -8.26 5.75
N ASN A 211 21.85 -6.95 5.57
CA ASN A 211 20.83 -5.92 5.82
C ASN A 211 19.63 -6.06 4.88
N TYR A 212 19.83 -6.50 3.64
CA TYR A 212 18.74 -6.82 2.72
C TYR A 212 17.82 -7.91 3.28
N TYR A 213 18.38 -9.05 3.70
CA TYR A 213 17.57 -10.12 4.26
C TYR A 213 16.90 -9.73 5.59
N GLU A 214 17.59 -8.96 6.45
CA GLU A 214 16.95 -8.39 7.64
C GLU A 214 15.76 -7.50 7.29
N ALA A 215 15.91 -6.61 6.32
CA ALA A 215 14.81 -5.75 5.87
C ALA A 215 13.63 -6.57 5.34
N VAL A 216 13.89 -7.60 4.53
CA VAL A 216 12.85 -8.53 4.04
C VAL A 216 12.08 -9.16 5.20
N LYS A 217 12.78 -9.68 6.21
CA LYS A 217 12.13 -10.26 7.40
C LYS A 217 11.29 -9.23 8.15
N ILE A 218 11.77 -7.99 8.31
CA ILE A 218 11.02 -6.92 8.96
C ILE A 218 9.71 -6.62 8.20
N TYR A 219 9.78 -6.45 6.87
CA TYR A 219 8.61 -6.15 6.04
C TYR A 219 7.54 -7.24 6.13
N TYR A 220 7.92 -8.52 6.00
CA TYR A 220 6.94 -9.60 6.01
C TYR A 220 6.40 -9.93 7.41
N ASN A 221 7.19 -9.72 8.47
CA ASN A 221 6.66 -9.75 9.83
C ASN A 221 5.64 -8.62 10.07
N ALA A 222 5.88 -7.43 9.51
CA ALA A 222 4.91 -6.34 9.56
C ALA A 222 3.63 -6.65 8.76
N ALA A 223 3.74 -7.28 7.59
CA ALA A 223 2.58 -7.74 6.82
C ALA A 223 1.72 -8.76 7.59
N ILE A 224 2.37 -9.71 8.28
CA ILE A 224 1.72 -10.68 9.17
C ILE A 224 0.98 -9.95 10.31
N ALA A 225 1.65 -9.00 10.98
CA ALA A 225 1.05 -8.22 12.06
C ALA A 225 -0.14 -7.39 11.56
N PHE A 226 -0.03 -6.75 10.39
CA PHE A 226 -1.10 -5.98 9.78
C PHE A 226 -2.31 -6.87 9.47
N SER A 227 -2.07 -8.05 8.89
CA SER A 227 -3.12 -9.03 8.63
C SER A 227 -3.82 -9.46 9.93
N LYS A 228 -3.07 -9.67 11.02
CA LYS A 228 -3.65 -9.97 12.33
C LYS A 228 -4.50 -8.82 12.87
N ARG A 229 -4.16 -7.55 12.62
CA ARG A 229 -4.99 -6.40 13.01
C ARG A 229 -6.34 -6.42 12.31
N TYR A 230 -6.40 -6.68 11.00
CA TYR A 230 -7.69 -6.83 10.29
C TYR A 230 -8.48 -8.06 10.72
N SER A 231 -7.79 -9.16 11.02
CA SER A 231 -8.44 -10.34 11.59
C SER A 231 -9.18 -10.00 12.88
N ASN A 232 -8.52 -9.30 13.81
CA ASN A 232 -9.12 -8.88 15.06
C ASN A 232 -10.27 -7.88 14.82
N LEU A 233 -10.05 -6.86 13.98
CA LEU A 233 -11.07 -5.86 13.67
C LEU A 233 -12.33 -6.50 13.07
N ALA A 234 -12.19 -7.40 12.10
CA ALA A 234 -13.34 -8.05 11.48
C ALA A 234 -14.12 -8.90 12.49
N MET A 235 -13.42 -9.65 13.36
CA MET A 235 -14.03 -10.43 14.44
C MET A 235 -14.72 -9.53 15.48
N ASP A 236 -14.15 -8.37 15.79
CA ASP A 236 -14.75 -7.42 16.72
C ASP A 236 -16.00 -6.77 16.13
N LEU A 237 -16.00 -6.40 14.84
CA LEU A 237 -17.19 -5.91 14.15
C LEU A 237 -18.28 -7.00 14.07
N ALA A 238 -17.91 -8.26 13.82
CA ALA A 238 -18.86 -9.37 13.74
C ALA A 238 -19.64 -9.58 15.07
N LYS A 239 -18.99 -9.37 16.23
CA LYS A 239 -19.64 -9.52 17.55
C LYS A 239 -20.84 -8.59 17.74
N TYR A 240 -20.80 -7.40 17.13
CA TYR A 240 -21.82 -6.37 17.30
C TYR A 240 -22.71 -6.20 16.06
N GLU A 241 -22.46 -6.97 15.00
CA GLU A 241 -23.25 -6.94 13.78
C GLU A 241 -24.59 -7.66 13.99
N LYS A 242 -25.68 -6.96 13.62
CA LYS A 242 -27.06 -7.47 13.77
C LYS A 242 -27.54 -8.19 12.52
N ASN A 243 -26.99 -7.84 11.37
CA ASN A 243 -27.30 -8.51 10.12
C ASN A 243 -26.51 -9.81 10.00
N GLU A 244 -27.18 -10.96 10.16
CA GLU A 244 -26.53 -12.28 10.15
C GLU A 244 -25.69 -12.53 8.87
N LYS A 245 -26.14 -12.05 7.71
CA LYS A 245 -25.35 -12.19 6.47
C LYS A 245 -24.03 -11.40 6.59
N ARG A 246 -24.08 -10.15 7.04
CA ARG A 246 -22.88 -9.32 7.20
C ARG A 246 -21.96 -9.85 8.29
N LYS A 247 -22.53 -10.37 9.38
CA LYS A 247 -21.79 -11.03 10.44
C LYS A 247 -20.98 -12.21 9.91
N THR A 248 -21.61 -13.11 9.16
CA THR A 248 -20.92 -14.24 8.53
C THR A 248 -19.81 -13.77 7.59
N GLU A 249 -20.03 -12.70 6.81
CA GLU A 249 -18.99 -12.13 5.95
C GLU A 249 -17.79 -11.60 6.74
N LEU A 250 -18.04 -10.90 7.85
CA LEU A 250 -16.99 -10.39 8.75
C LEU A 250 -16.22 -11.53 9.44
N GLU A 251 -16.90 -12.60 9.85
CA GLU A 251 -16.26 -13.80 10.40
C GLU A 251 -15.34 -14.46 9.35
N ILE A 252 -15.83 -14.64 8.12
CA ILE A 252 -15.03 -15.18 7.00
C ILE A 252 -13.79 -14.31 6.74
N ILE A 253 -13.94 -12.98 6.71
CA ILE A 253 -12.82 -12.04 6.58
C ILE A 253 -11.85 -12.24 7.75
N GLY A 254 -12.35 -12.30 8.98
CA GLY A 254 -11.55 -12.47 10.18
C GLY A 254 -10.71 -13.74 10.17
N GLU A 255 -11.29 -14.86 9.75
CA GLU A 255 -10.62 -16.15 9.62
C GLU A 255 -9.58 -16.15 8.49
N MET A 256 -9.93 -15.59 7.34
CA MET A 256 -9.04 -15.45 6.19
C MET A 256 -7.81 -14.61 6.51
N MET A 257 -8.01 -13.45 7.15
CA MET A 257 -6.92 -12.60 7.60
C MET A 257 -6.10 -13.28 8.70
N HIS A 258 -6.72 -14.07 9.61
CA HIS A 258 -5.95 -14.87 10.56
C HIS A 258 -5.08 -15.90 9.85
N LYS A 259 -5.61 -16.57 8.82
CA LYS A 259 -4.90 -17.60 8.07
C LYS A 259 -3.63 -17.05 7.42
N PHE A 260 -3.66 -15.86 6.84
CA PHE A 260 -2.49 -15.23 6.21
C PHE A 260 -1.33 -14.95 7.16
N THR A 261 -1.57 -14.96 8.48
CA THR A 261 -0.49 -14.88 9.49
C THR A 261 0.40 -16.13 9.52
N LYS A 262 -0.08 -17.25 8.95
CA LYS A 262 0.57 -18.57 9.09
C LYS A 262 0.66 -19.36 7.79
N LYS A 263 -0.27 -19.16 6.85
CA LYS A 263 -0.46 -20.04 5.69
C LYS A 263 -0.82 -19.23 4.43
N PRO A 264 -0.42 -19.69 3.23
CA PRO A 264 -0.86 -19.10 1.97
C PRO A 264 -2.37 -19.29 1.71
N PRO A 265 -2.95 -18.50 0.80
CA PRO A 265 -4.33 -18.70 0.32
C PRO A 265 -4.50 -20.07 -0.37
N LYS A 266 -5.72 -20.61 -0.32
CA LYS A 266 -6.10 -21.92 -0.89
C LYS A 266 -7.41 -21.90 -1.69
N THR A 267 -8.18 -20.82 -1.58
CA THR A 267 -9.44 -20.56 -2.29
C THR A 267 -9.31 -19.32 -3.18
N PHE A 268 -10.24 -19.14 -4.12
CA PHE A 268 -10.30 -17.97 -4.99
C PHE A 268 -10.48 -16.68 -4.18
N TYR A 269 -11.41 -16.67 -3.21
CA TYR A 269 -11.63 -15.51 -2.36
C TYR A 269 -10.36 -15.15 -1.56
N GLU A 270 -9.71 -16.15 -0.96
CA GLU A 270 -8.45 -15.92 -0.26
C GLU A 270 -7.35 -15.40 -1.18
N ALA A 271 -7.26 -15.91 -2.41
CA ALA A 271 -6.26 -15.44 -3.37
C ALA A 271 -6.49 -13.98 -3.78
N VAL A 272 -7.74 -13.60 -4.07
CA VAL A 272 -8.09 -12.20 -4.41
C VAL A 272 -7.81 -11.26 -3.24
N GLN A 273 -8.22 -11.61 -2.02
CA GLN A 273 -7.94 -10.82 -0.83
C GLN A 273 -6.43 -10.73 -0.57
N PHE A 274 -5.67 -11.82 -0.71
CA PHE A 274 -4.23 -11.81 -0.46
C PHE A 274 -3.45 -10.96 -1.45
N ILE A 275 -3.87 -10.97 -2.73
CA ILE A 275 -3.36 -10.08 -3.77
C ILE A 275 -3.68 -8.62 -3.42
N TRP A 276 -4.95 -8.30 -3.13
CA TRP A 276 -5.36 -6.95 -2.75
C TRP A 276 -4.59 -6.45 -1.53
N PHE A 277 -4.49 -7.27 -0.48
CA PHE A 277 -3.84 -6.89 0.76
C PHE A 277 -2.33 -6.65 0.56
N SER A 278 -1.68 -7.47 -0.25
CA SER A 278 -0.26 -7.29 -0.59
C SER A 278 -0.04 -6.06 -1.49
N GLN A 279 -0.92 -5.84 -2.47
CA GLN A 279 -0.94 -4.64 -3.32
C GLN A 279 -1.16 -3.38 -2.46
N ASN A 280 -2.04 -3.45 -1.47
CA ASN A 280 -2.34 -2.37 -0.53
C ASN A 280 -1.11 -2.01 0.32
N ILE A 281 -0.43 -3.01 0.89
CA ILE A 281 0.84 -2.80 1.60
C ILE A 281 1.89 -2.18 0.68
N ALA A 282 2.01 -2.69 -0.56
CA ALA A 282 2.94 -2.14 -1.53
C ALA A 282 2.61 -0.67 -1.89
N ASN A 283 1.33 -0.31 -1.97
CA ASN A 283 0.88 1.07 -2.16
C ASN A 283 1.05 1.96 -0.91
N ILE A 284 1.30 1.40 0.28
CA ILE A 284 1.71 2.17 1.47
C ILE A 284 3.22 2.47 1.40
N ILE A 285 4.00 1.53 0.87
CA ILE A 285 5.45 1.65 0.68
C ILE A 285 5.76 2.65 -0.44
N TYR A 286 5.20 2.37 -1.62
CA TYR A 286 5.28 3.20 -2.83
C TYR A 286 4.12 4.20 -2.88
N GLN A 287 4.17 5.10 -3.86
CA GLN A 287 2.98 5.87 -4.20
C GLN A 287 1.99 5.00 -4.99
N ARG A 288 0.69 5.31 -4.90
CA ARG A 288 -0.35 4.64 -5.68
C ARG A 288 -0.13 4.89 -7.19
N SER A 289 -0.60 3.98 -8.05
CA SER A 289 -0.55 4.04 -9.54
C SER A 289 0.71 3.52 -10.26
N VAL A 290 1.71 2.99 -9.55
CA VAL A 290 2.93 2.48 -10.20
C VAL A 290 3.07 0.96 -10.11
N LEU A 291 2.08 0.24 -9.60
CA LEU A 291 2.17 -1.20 -9.38
C LEU A 291 1.06 -1.92 -10.16
N ALA A 292 1.45 -2.80 -11.06
CA ALA A 292 0.53 -3.58 -11.87
C ALA A 292 0.27 -4.95 -11.23
N LEU A 293 -0.95 -5.46 -11.43
CA LEU A 293 -1.34 -6.79 -10.94
C LEU A 293 -0.87 -7.93 -11.85
N GLY A 294 -0.37 -7.61 -13.04
CA GLY A 294 0.06 -8.58 -14.04
C GLY A 294 -1.12 -9.35 -14.65
N ARG A 295 -0.88 -10.61 -15.00
CA ARG A 295 -1.87 -11.49 -15.65
C ARG A 295 -2.80 -12.15 -14.63
N LEU A 296 -3.67 -11.35 -14.01
CA LEU A 296 -4.60 -11.83 -12.98
C LEU A 296 -5.45 -13.02 -13.43
N ASP A 297 -5.85 -13.05 -14.69
CA ASP A 297 -6.56 -14.16 -15.30
C ASP A 297 -5.80 -15.47 -15.11
N GLN A 298 -4.49 -15.49 -15.40
CA GLN A 298 -3.64 -16.67 -15.26
C GLN A 298 -3.30 -16.97 -13.80
N ILE A 299 -2.96 -15.93 -13.03
CA ILE A 299 -2.57 -16.05 -11.62
C ILE A 299 -3.72 -16.64 -10.78
N LEU A 300 -4.95 -16.22 -11.04
CA LEU A 300 -6.14 -16.66 -10.30
C LEU A 300 -6.82 -17.89 -10.90
N TRP A 301 -6.50 -18.29 -12.15
CA TRP A 301 -7.22 -19.34 -12.87
C TRP A 301 -7.30 -20.66 -12.08
N THR A 302 -6.19 -21.08 -11.50
CA THR A 302 -6.10 -22.36 -10.76
C THR A 302 -6.98 -22.35 -9.51
N PHE A 303 -7.08 -21.21 -8.82
CA PHE A 303 -7.96 -21.03 -7.67
C PHE A 303 -9.43 -20.99 -8.09
N TYR A 304 -9.75 -20.21 -9.13
CA TYR A 304 -11.11 -20.07 -9.66
C TYR A 304 -11.66 -21.42 -10.13
N GLN A 305 -10.92 -22.12 -11.01
CA GLN A 305 -11.36 -23.38 -11.59
C GLN A 305 -11.59 -24.45 -10.53
N LYS A 306 -10.70 -24.54 -9.54
CA LYS A 306 -10.81 -25.48 -8.42
C LYS A 306 -12.06 -25.22 -7.59
N ASP A 307 -12.31 -23.97 -7.22
CA ASP A 307 -13.42 -23.63 -6.33
C ASP A 307 -14.78 -23.71 -7.05
N ILE A 308 -14.85 -23.37 -8.34
CA ILE A 308 -16.05 -23.58 -9.17
C ILE A 308 -16.36 -25.07 -9.30
N LYS A 309 -15.37 -25.91 -9.65
CA LYS A 309 -15.57 -27.37 -9.80
C LYS A 309 -15.99 -28.05 -8.49
N SER A 310 -15.57 -27.51 -7.35
CA SER A 310 -15.90 -28.03 -6.03
C SER A 310 -17.11 -27.35 -5.38
N ASN A 311 -17.85 -26.50 -6.13
CA ASN A 311 -19.01 -25.75 -5.65
C ASN A 311 -18.74 -24.91 -4.38
N LYS A 312 -17.48 -24.49 -4.16
CA LYS A 312 -17.11 -23.60 -3.06
C LYS A 312 -17.46 -22.15 -3.34
N ILE A 313 -17.52 -21.80 -4.62
CA ILE A 313 -17.90 -20.47 -5.09
C ILE A 313 -18.81 -20.64 -6.30
N ILE A 314 -19.74 -19.70 -6.46
CA ILE A 314 -20.53 -19.54 -7.68
C ILE A 314 -19.98 -18.38 -8.50
N SER A 315 -20.14 -18.44 -9.82
CA SER A 315 -19.58 -17.46 -10.76
C SER A 315 -19.97 -16.01 -10.43
N ILE A 316 -21.20 -15.78 -9.95
CA ILE A 316 -21.67 -14.44 -9.58
C ILE A 316 -20.95 -13.87 -8.35
N PHE A 317 -20.59 -14.69 -7.37
CA PHE A 317 -19.80 -14.23 -6.21
C PHE A 317 -18.34 -13.99 -6.61
N ALA A 318 -17.78 -14.82 -7.50
CA ALA A 318 -16.46 -14.59 -8.05
C ALA A 318 -16.39 -13.26 -8.83
N LEU A 319 -17.44 -12.94 -9.60
CA LEU A 319 -17.57 -11.66 -10.29
C LEU A 319 -17.59 -10.49 -9.29
N GLU A 320 -18.41 -10.58 -8.23
CA GLU A 320 -18.51 -9.53 -7.20
C GLU A 320 -17.15 -9.23 -6.53
N LEU A 321 -16.34 -10.25 -6.25
CA LEU A 321 -14.98 -10.06 -5.73
C LEU A 321 -14.07 -9.30 -6.70
N ILE A 322 -14.16 -9.58 -8.00
CA ILE A 322 -13.36 -8.89 -9.01
C ILE A 322 -13.87 -7.45 -9.24
N GLU A 323 -15.18 -7.23 -9.18
CA GLU A 323 -15.76 -5.89 -9.22
C GLU A 323 -15.28 -5.04 -8.04
N GLU A 324 -15.31 -5.58 -6.82
CA GLU A 324 -14.79 -4.88 -5.64
C GLU A 324 -13.29 -4.63 -5.76
N LEU A 325 -12.51 -5.62 -6.25
CA LEU A 325 -11.08 -5.44 -6.50
C LEU A 325 -10.82 -4.26 -7.45
N ASN A 326 -11.60 -4.12 -8.53
CA ASN A 326 -11.48 -2.98 -9.43
C ASN A 326 -11.76 -1.64 -8.74
N LEU A 327 -12.77 -1.57 -7.85
CA LEU A 327 -13.03 -0.38 -7.04
C LEU A 327 -11.85 -0.06 -6.11
N LYS A 328 -11.29 -1.06 -5.45
CA LYS A 328 -10.12 -0.92 -4.56
C LYS A 328 -8.86 -0.42 -5.29
N LEU A 329 -8.70 -0.77 -6.56
CA LEU A 329 -7.59 -0.31 -7.40
C LEU A 329 -7.81 1.09 -7.98
N THR A 330 -9.05 1.59 -7.95
CA THR A 330 -9.39 2.91 -8.50
C THR A 330 -8.88 4.02 -7.57
N TRP A 331 -8.06 4.92 -8.13
CA TRP A 331 -7.42 6.00 -7.37
C TRP A 331 -7.77 7.40 -7.89
N ASN A 332 -7.96 7.56 -9.21
CA ASN A 332 -8.50 8.77 -9.81
C ASN A 332 -10.01 8.61 -9.96
N ILE A 333 -10.72 9.16 -9.00
CA ILE A 333 -12.17 9.23 -8.96
C ILE A 333 -12.55 10.67 -9.32
N THR A 334 -12.88 10.90 -10.59
CA THR A 334 -13.28 12.22 -11.11
C THR A 334 -14.74 12.24 -11.48
#